data_AF-A0A965X1Z0-F1
#
_entry.id   AF-A0A965X1Z0-F1
#
_cell.length_a   1.000
_cell.length_b   1.000
_cell.length_c   1.000
_cell.angle_alpha   90.00
_cell.angle_beta   90.00
_cell.angle_gamma   90.00
#
_symmetry.space_group_name_H-M   'P 1'
#
loop_
_entity.id
_entity.type
_entity.pdbx_description
1 polymer ?
#
loop_
_entity_poly.entity_id
_entity_poly.type
_entity_poly.pdbx_seq_one_letter_code
_entity_poly.pdbx_strand_id
1 'polypeptide(L)' 'MKTYRKELVFHLNTRRGLVNITNQVRDAIKESKVSDGLALINAMHITASVFINDDESGLHRDYEKWLEGLAPEKPYSQY' A
#
# COMPACT_ATOMS: atom_id res chain seq x y z
N MET A 1 -27.46 2.62 7.40
CA MET A 1 -26.09 2.74 6.84
C MET A 1 -25.21 1.74 7.55
N LYS A 2 -24.56 0.82 6.84
CA LYS A 2 -23.66 -0.17 7.44
C LYS A 2 -22.22 0.33 7.29
N THR A 3 -21.45 0.26 8.36
CA THR A 3 -20.02 0.59 8.35
C THR A 3 -19.23 -0.64 8.78
N TYR A 4 -18.04 -0.80 8.21
CA TYR A 4 -17.12 -1.88 8.55
C TYR A 4 -15.70 -1.32 8.56
N ARG A 5 -14.88 -1.79 9.50
CA ARG A 5 -13.49 -1.36 9.65
C ARG A 5 -12.62 -2.58 9.92
N LYS A 6 -11.50 -2.69 9.21
CA LYS A 6 -10.47 -3.70 9.41
C LYS A 6 -9.10 -3.04 9.31
N GLU A 7 -8.20 -3.42 10.21
CA GLU A 7 -6.80 -3.02 10.14
C GLU A 7 -5.99 -4.16 9.53
N LEU A 8 -5.08 -3.82 8.62
CA LEU A 8 -4.08 -4.73 8.10
C LEU A 8 -2.72 -4.29 8.63
N VAL A 9 -2.05 -5.16 9.37
CA VAL A 9 -0.75 -4.88 10.01
C VAL A 9 0.35 -5.56 9.19
N PHE A 10 1.37 -4.80 8.84
CA PHE A 10 2.50 -5.28 8.04
C PHE A 10 3.81 -5.02 8.75
N HIS A 11 4.70 -6.01 8.73
CA HIS A 11 6.07 -5.88 9.17
C HIS A 11 6.98 -6.35 8.05
N LEU A 12 7.81 -5.44 7.52
CA LEU A 12 8.78 -5.73 6.48
C LEU A 12 10.17 -5.73 7.10
N ASN A 13 10.98 -6.75 6.77
CA ASN A 13 12.38 -6.86 7.17
C ASN A 13 13.32 -6.00 6.30
N THR A 14 12.76 -5.22 5.38
CA THR A 14 13.45 -4.32 4.47
C THR A 14 12.93 -2.91 4.66
N ARG A 15 13.77 -1.91 4.35
CA ARG A 15 13.37 -0.49 4.45
C ARG A 15 12.22 -0.14 3.48
N ARG A 16 12.23 -0.74 2.30
CA ARG A 16 11.23 -0.53 1.23
C ARG A 16 10.71 -1.88 0.76
N GLY A 17 9.46 -1.90 0.32
CA GLY A 17 8.86 -3.08 -0.27
C GLY A 17 7.46 -2.79 -0.78
N LEU A 18 7.07 -3.51 -1.82
CA LEU A 18 5.74 -3.47 -2.42
C LEU A 18 5.01 -4.75 -2.03
N VAL A 19 3.84 -4.61 -1.42
CA VAL A 19 3.02 -5.72 -0.94
C VAL A 19 1.66 -5.65 -1.61
N ASN A 20 1.31 -6.68 -2.37
CA ASN A 20 -0.04 -6.79 -2.93
C ASN A 20 -1.03 -7.19 -1.82
N ILE A 21 -1.98 -6.29 -1.54
CA ILE A 21 -3.01 -6.46 -0.50
C ILE A 21 -4.42 -6.75 -1.06
N THR A 22 -4.54 -7.00 -2.37
CA THR A 22 -5.83 -7.13 -3.07
C THR A 22 -6.70 -8.23 -2.47
N ASN A 23 -6.11 -9.35 -2.06
CA ASN A 23 -6.85 -10.46 -1.47
C ASN A 23 -7.37 -10.09 -0.07
N GLN A 24 -6.55 -9.45 0.77
CA GLN A 24 -6.94 -8.99 2.10
C GLN A 24 -8.05 -7.95 2.05
N VAL A 25 -8.00 -7.03 1.08
CA VAL A 25 -9.07 -6.05 0.83
C VAL A 25 -10.35 -6.75 0.35
N ARG A 26 -10.24 -7.71 -0.56
CA ARG A 26 -11.40 -8.50 -1.04
C ARG A 26 -12.07 -9.26 0.12
N ASP A 27 -11.30 -9.83 1.01
CA ASP A 27 -11.83 -10.53 2.19
C ASP A 27 -12.50 -9.56 3.16
N ALA A 28 -11.91 -8.39 3.38
CA ALA A 28 -12.53 -7.32 4.17
C ALA A 28 -13.89 -6.87 3.58
N ILE A 29 -13.99 -6.73 2.26
CA ILE A 29 -15.24 -6.39 1.56
C ILE A 29 -16.28 -7.51 1.75
N LYS A 30 -15.90 -8.78 1.59
CA LYS A 30 -16.80 -9.92 1.81
C LYS A 30 -17.31 -9.96 3.26
N GLU A 31 -16.42 -9.80 4.23
CA GLU A 31 -16.74 -9.78 5.66
C GLU A 31 -17.69 -8.62 6.03
N SER A 32 -17.54 -7.47 5.33
CA SER A 32 -18.38 -6.30 5.57
C SER A 32 -19.87 -6.55 5.29
N LYS A 33 -20.21 -7.52 4.42
CA LYS A 33 -21.56 -7.74 3.86
C LYS A 33 -22.25 -6.46 3.38
N VAL A 34 -21.49 -5.49 2.89
CA VAL A 34 -21.99 -4.31 2.17
C VAL A 34 -22.10 -4.68 0.70
N SER A 35 -23.29 -4.56 0.11
CA SER A 35 -23.54 -4.94 -1.29
C SER A 35 -23.25 -3.82 -2.29
N ASP A 36 -23.42 -2.56 -1.86
CA ASP A 36 -23.19 -1.36 -2.65
C ASP A 36 -22.68 -0.25 -1.71
N GLY A 37 -21.60 0.43 -2.08
CA GLY A 37 -20.98 1.47 -1.28
C GLY A 37 -19.55 1.80 -1.71
N LEU A 38 -18.82 2.47 -0.81
CA LEU A 38 -17.43 2.87 -1.03
C LEU A 38 -16.50 2.13 -0.06
N ALA A 39 -15.30 1.78 -0.54
CA ALA A 39 -14.23 1.23 0.27
C ALA A 39 -13.05 2.22 0.29
N LEU A 40 -12.69 2.70 1.49
CA LEU A 40 -11.50 3.50 1.71
C LEU A 40 -10.38 2.59 2.20
N ILE A 41 -9.25 2.61 1.50
CA ILE A 41 -8.03 1.90 1.90
C ILE A 41 -6.90 2.93 1.95
N ASN A 42 -6.35 3.16 3.15
CA ASN A 42 -5.30 4.14 3.36
C ASN A 42 -4.18 3.58 4.25
N ALA A 43 -2.96 4.07 4.04
CA ALA A 43 -1.89 3.87 5.01
C ALA A 43 -2.12 4.76 6.23
N MET A 44 -1.93 4.20 7.43
CA MET A 44 -1.97 4.97 8.69
C MET A 44 -0.60 5.54 9.08
N HIS A 45 0.47 5.13 8.38
CA HIS A 45 1.82 5.63 8.55
C HIS A 45 2.17 6.62 7.45
N ILE A 46 2.80 7.75 7.81
CA ILE A 46 3.16 8.84 6.88
C ILE A 46 4.30 8.48 5.92
N THR A 47 5.04 7.41 6.20
CA THR A 47 6.16 6.90 5.37
C THR A 47 5.76 5.69 4.52
N ALA A 48 4.46 5.45 4.36
CA ALA A 48 3.91 4.36 3.56
C ALA A 48 2.81 4.90 2.63
N SER A 49 2.44 4.11 1.62
CA SER A 49 1.39 4.47 0.67
C SER A 49 0.54 3.26 0.32
N VAL A 50 -0.73 3.52 -0.03
CA VAL A 50 -1.61 2.56 -0.69
C VAL A 50 -1.90 3.12 -2.07
N PHE A 51 -1.64 2.32 -3.10
CA PHE A 51 -1.88 2.70 -4.48
C PHE A 51 -2.34 1.48 -5.28
N ILE A 52 -2.87 1.71 -6.49
CA ILE A 52 -3.33 0.66 -7.39
C ILE A 52 -2.47 0.72 -8.65
N ASN A 53 -1.83 -0.40 -8.97
CA ASN A 53 -1.18 -0.64 -10.25
C ASN A 53 -1.09 -2.16 -10.50
N ASP A 54 -0.53 -2.55 -11.64
CA ASP A 54 -0.29 -3.94 -12.01
C ASP A 54 0.74 -4.61 -11.10
N ASP A 55 0.52 -5.89 -10.76
CA ASP A 55 1.40 -6.68 -9.90
C ASP A 55 2.44 -7.41 -10.74
N GLU A 56 3.32 -6.63 -11.36
CA GLU A 56 4.36 -7.10 -12.25
C GLU A 56 5.75 -6.78 -11.67
N SER A 57 6.62 -7.78 -11.66
CA SER A 57 7.93 -7.72 -11.02
C SER A 57 8.90 -6.70 -11.63
N GLY A 58 8.83 -6.48 -12.94
CA GLY A 58 9.57 -5.44 -13.66
C GLY A 58 9.06 -4.06 -13.28
N LEU A 59 7.75 -3.86 -13.26
CA LEU A 59 7.13 -2.61 -12.82
C LEU A 59 7.50 -2.27 -11.38
N HIS A 60 7.58 -3.26 -10.48
CA HIS A 60 8.06 -3.06 -9.12
C HIS A 60 9.49 -2.50 -9.07
N ARG A 61 10.38 -2.99 -9.96
CA ARG A 61 11.76 -2.49 -10.05
C ARG A 61 11.81 -1.10 -10.67
N ASP A 62 10.94 -0.82 -11.64
CA ASP A 62 10.87 0.50 -12.29
C ASP A 62 10.36 1.55 -11.31
N TYR A 63 9.39 1.22 -10.46
CA TYR A 63 8.95 2.08 -9.35
C TYR A 63 10.08 2.42 -8.39
N GLU A 64 10.85 1.42 -7.97
CA GLU A 64 11.98 1.61 -7.06
C GLU A 64 13.01 2.59 -7.63
N LYS A 65 13.36 2.42 -8.92
CA LYS A 65 14.29 3.33 -9.62
C LYS A 65 13.72 4.74 -9.77
N TRP A 66 12.45 4.83 -10.15
CA TRP A 66 11.79 6.10 -10.39
C TRP A 66 11.67 6.93 -9.10
N LEU A 67 11.25 6.30 -8.00
CA LEU A 67 11.14 6.94 -6.69
C LEU A 67 12.50 7.41 -6.17
N GLU A 68 13.55 6.60 -6.32
CA GLU A 68 14.90 7.00 -5.92
C GLU A 68 15.43 8.18 -6.75
N GLY A 69 15.02 8.29 -8.02
CA GLY A 69 15.36 9.43 -8.86
C GLY A 69 14.65 10.73 -8.47
N LEU A 70 13.39 10.65 -8.02
CA LEU A 70 12.59 11.82 -7.63
C LEU A 70 12.83 12.27 -6.19
N ALA A 71 12.97 11.33 -5.27
CA ALA A 71 13.12 11.56 -3.84
C ALA A 71 14.17 10.58 -3.28
N PRO A 72 15.46 10.80 -3.55
CA PRO A 72 16.51 9.89 -3.16
C PRO A 72 16.61 9.72 -1.64
N GLU A 73 16.91 8.51 -1.18
CA GLU A 73 17.09 8.24 0.24
C GLU A 73 18.33 8.94 0.81
N LYS A 74 19.35 9.13 -0.03
CA LYS A 74 20.66 9.66 0.32
C LYS A 74 21.02 10.92 -0.47
N PRO A 75 21.91 11.77 0.07
CA PRO A 75 22.60 11.63 1.36
C PRO A 75 21.76 12.13 2.53
N TYR A 76 21.84 11.46 3.68
CA TYR A 76 21.12 11.90 4.88
C TYR A 76 21.60 13.24 5.42
N SER A 77 22.77 13.72 4.98
CA SER A 77 23.31 15.02 5.38
C SER A 77 22.52 16.22 4.87
N GLN A 78 21.51 16.00 4.02
CA GLN A 78 20.63 17.05 3.48
C GLN A 78 19.36 17.25 4.31
N TYR A 79 19.15 16.45 5.35
CA TYR A 79 18.08 16.60 6.34
C TYR A 79 18.66 17.12 7.65
#